data_AF-A0A0Q6MSU5-F1
#
_entry.id   AF-A0A0Q6MSU5-F1
#
_cell.length_a   1.000
_cell.length_b   1.000
_cell.length_c   1.000
_cell.angle_alpha   90.00
_cell.angle_beta   90.00
_cell.angle_gamma   90.00
#
_symmetry.space_group_name_H-M   'P 1'
#
loop_
_entity.id
_entity.type
_entity.pdbx_description
1 polymer ?
#
loop_
_entity_poly.entity_id
_entity_poly.type
_entity_poly.pdbx_seq_one_letter_code
_entity_poly.pdbx_strand_id
1 'polypeptide(L)'
;MPMPDDLREWLLALGYGDLNEEISFRKEWFAAIESGQLKGSARFAQDLLGNFYAFDASGRIYFLSRSEPAFSIISESFSGFVEELVRRDYKLVDWVASLATRPYEWQSQ
;
A
#
# COMPACT_ATOMS: atom_id res chain seq x y z
N MET A 1 9.84 -10.40 7.14
CA MET A 1 8.65 -11.02 6.52
C MET A 1 8.91 -11.19 5.03
N PRO A 2 8.54 -12.32 4.41
CA PRO A 2 8.70 -12.48 2.96
C PRO A 2 7.78 -11.53 2.18
N MET A 3 8.24 -11.06 1.03
CA MET A 3 7.43 -10.28 0.09
C MET A 3 6.42 -11.21 -0.61
N PRO A 4 5.17 -10.78 -0.82
CA PRO A 4 4.19 -11.52 -1.61
C PRO A 4 4.73 -11.85 -3.01
N ASP A 5 4.42 -13.06 -3.48
CA ASP A 5 4.97 -13.58 -4.74
C ASP A 5 4.56 -12.72 -5.94
N ASP A 6 3.30 -12.28 -5.99
CA ASP A 6 2.78 -11.44 -7.07
C ASP A 6 3.41 -10.03 -7.10
N LEU A 7 3.63 -9.42 -5.94
CA LEU A 7 4.40 -8.16 -5.84
C LEU A 7 5.87 -8.35 -6.27
N ARG A 8 6.49 -9.46 -5.85
CA ARG A 8 7.88 -9.75 -6.23
C ARG A 8 8.02 -9.93 -7.74
N GLU A 9 7.13 -10.72 -8.34
CA GLU A 9 7.12 -10.97 -9.78
C GLU A 9 6.90 -9.68 -10.57
N TRP A 10 5.97 -8.82 -10.12
CA TRP A 10 5.75 -7.51 -10.71
C TRP A 10 7.00 -6.63 -10.69
N LEU A 11 7.65 -6.51 -9.53
CA LEU A 11 8.87 -5.71 -9.39
C LEU A 11 10.04 -6.27 -10.21
N LEU A 12 10.13 -7.58 -10.38
CA LEU A 12 11.12 -8.20 -11.25
C LEU A 12 10.85 -7.93 -12.73
N ALA A 13 9.58 -7.84 -13.13
CA ALA A 13 9.19 -7.61 -14.51
C ALA A 13 9.25 -6.11 -14.91
N LEU A 14 8.77 -5.22 -14.04
CA LEU A 14 8.54 -3.81 -14.35
C LEU A 14 9.47 -2.85 -13.59
N GLY A 15 10.12 -3.32 -12.52
CA GLY A 15 11.00 -2.51 -11.69
C GLY A 15 10.25 -1.52 -10.81
N TYR A 16 11.00 -0.52 -10.33
CA TYR A 16 10.49 0.62 -9.58
C TYR A 16 10.09 1.74 -10.54
N GLY A 17 9.05 2.49 -10.20
CA GLY A 17 8.55 3.57 -11.05
C GLY A 17 7.17 4.04 -10.61
N ASP A 18 6.49 4.72 -11.50
CA ASP A 18 5.16 5.26 -11.27
C ASP A 18 4.14 4.45 -12.07
N LEU A 19 3.02 4.14 -11.43
CA LEU A 19 1.88 3.50 -12.08
C LEU A 19 0.79 4.57 -12.27
N ASN A 20 0.61 4.95 -13.53
CA ASN A 20 -0.37 5.96 -13.96
C ASN A 20 -0.25 7.31 -13.21
N GLU A 21 0.97 7.68 -12.78
CA GLU A 21 1.25 8.90 -11.98
C GLU A 21 0.56 8.95 -10.60
N GLU A 22 -0.35 8.05 -10.28
CA GLU A 22 -1.15 8.05 -9.04
C GLU A 22 -0.43 7.38 -7.87
N ILE A 23 0.35 6.33 -8.16
CA ILE A 23 1.07 5.56 -7.15
C ILE A 23 2.49 5.26 -7.60
N SER A 24 3.43 5.48 -6.69
CA SER A 24 4.85 5.35 -6.91
C SER A 24 5.41 4.17 -6.11
N PHE A 25 6.38 3.48 -6.70
CA PHE A 25 7.14 2.40 -6.09
C PHE A 25 8.61 2.82 -6.05
N ARG A 26 9.23 2.79 -4.88
CA ARG A 26 10.63 3.18 -4.68
C ARG A 26 11.29 2.24 -3.69
N LYS A 27 12.54 1.85 -3.94
CA LYS A 27 13.27 0.88 -3.12
C LYS A 27 13.37 1.32 -1.65
N GLU A 28 13.58 2.60 -1.42
CA GLU A 28 13.70 3.22 -0.10
C GLU A 28 12.40 3.19 0.72
N TRP A 29 11.25 2.97 0.08
CA TRP A 29 9.97 2.84 0.79
C TRP A 29 9.70 1.41 1.24
N PHE A 30 10.48 0.44 0.78
CA PHE A 30 10.43 -0.94 1.27
C PHE A 30 11.05 -1.02 2.66
N ALA A 31 10.20 -0.81 3.66
CA ALA A 31 10.58 -0.79 5.07
C ALA A 31 9.53 -1.52 5.90
N ALA A 32 10.01 -2.34 6.83
CA ALA A 32 9.16 -2.99 7.83
C ALA A 32 8.45 -1.94 8.70
N ILE A 33 7.22 -2.26 9.09
CA ILE A 33 6.44 -1.51 10.06
C ILE A 33 6.68 -2.19 11.42
N GLU A 34 7.37 -1.48 12.30
CA GLU A 34 7.83 -2.02 13.58
C GLU A 34 6.82 -1.81 14.73
N SER A 35 5.71 -1.12 14.46
CA SER A 35 4.79 -0.62 15.48
C SER A 35 3.36 -0.40 14.98
N GLY A 36 2.44 -0.10 15.91
CA GLY A 36 1.03 0.11 15.62
C GLY A 36 0.30 -1.17 15.20
N GLN A 37 -0.91 -1.00 14.66
CA GLN A 37 -1.81 -2.10 14.31
C GLN A 37 -1.30 -2.94 13.13
N LEU A 38 -0.37 -2.41 12.34
CA LEU A 38 0.24 -3.08 11.19
C LEU A 38 1.67 -3.57 11.49
N LYS A 39 2.06 -3.65 12.77
CA LYS A 39 3.36 -4.21 13.16
C LYS A 39 3.59 -5.58 12.52
N GLY A 40 4.76 -5.75 11.91
CA GLY A 40 5.14 -6.96 11.19
C GLY A 40 4.82 -6.90 9.69
N SER A 41 4.06 -5.91 9.23
CA SER A 41 3.83 -5.60 7.82
C SER A 41 5.01 -4.83 7.21
N ALA A 42 5.00 -4.56 5.91
CA ALA A 42 6.02 -3.73 5.26
C ALA A 42 5.40 -2.78 4.23
N ARG A 43 5.88 -1.53 4.21
CA ARG A 43 5.51 -0.55 3.19
C ARG A 43 6.13 -0.93 1.85
N PHE A 44 5.49 -0.56 0.74
CA PHE A 44 6.01 -0.82 -0.61
C PHE A 44 5.73 0.30 -1.63
N ALA A 45 4.74 1.15 -1.38
CA ALA A 45 4.37 2.22 -2.30
C ALA A 45 3.85 3.47 -1.58
N GLN A 46 3.78 4.58 -2.31
CA GLN A 46 3.23 5.85 -1.84
C GLN A 46 2.40 6.50 -2.96
N ASP A 47 1.25 7.10 -2.62
CA ASP A 47 0.47 7.90 -3.58
C ASP A 47 0.92 9.37 -3.64
N LEU A 48 0.34 10.13 -4.57
CA LEU A 48 0.59 11.56 -4.76
C LEU A 48 0.29 12.43 -3.52
N LEU A 49 -0.59 11.97 -2.62
CA LEU A 49 -0.92 12.66 -1.38
C LEU A 49 0.03 12.29 -0.24
N GLY A 50 0.99 11.40 -0.50
CA GLY A 50 1.99 10.94 0.44
C GLY A 50 1.53 9.78 1.33
N ASN A 51 0.33 9.22 1.12
CA ASN A 51 -0.14 8.07 1.88
C ASN A 51 0.63 6.82 1.50
N PHE A 52 0.84 5.93 2.47
CA PHE A 52 1.61 4.72 2.25
C PHE A 52 0.71 3.52 1.96
N TYR A 53 1.25 2.57 1.21
CA TYR A 53 0.67 1.26 1.00
C TYR A 53 1.61 0.21 1.57
N ALA A 54 1.03 -0.77 2.26
CA ALA A 54 1.76 -1.85 2.92
C ALA A 54 1.19 -3.21 2.58
N PHE A 55 2.00 -4.26 2.72
CA PHE A 55 1.57 -5.63 2.66
C PHE A 55 1.87 -6.37 3.97
N ASP A 56 1.09 -7.41 4.29
CA ASP A 56 1.39 -8.34 5.37
C ASP A 56 1.85 -9.72 4.85
N ALA A 57 2.07 -10.66 5.78
CA ALA A 57 2.60 -12.00 5.46
C ALA A 57 1.61 -12.86 4.68
N SER A 58 0.31 -12.50 4.69
CA SER A 58 -0.73 -13.16 3.91
C SER A 58 -0.90 -12.56 2.51
N GLY A 59 -0.22 -11.45 2.21
CA GLY A 59 -0.33 -10.76 0.92
C GLY A 59 -1.39 -9.66 0.88
N ARG A 60 -2.12 -9.43 1.96
CA ARG A 60 -3.12 -8.35 2.04
C ARG A 60 -2.46 -7.00 1.88
N ILE A 61 -3.12 -6.12 1.15
CA ILE A 61 -2.69 -4.75 0.91
C ILE A 61 -3.47 -3.80 1.81
N TYR A 62 -2.73 -2.92 2.47
CA TYR A 62 -3.24 -1.91 3.36
C TYR A 62 -2.98 -0.52 2.79
N PHE A 63 -3.97 0.35 2.90
CA PHE A 63 -3.82 1.79 2.78
C PHE A 63 -3.54 2.39 4.16
N LEU A 64 -2.57 3.30 4.25
CA LEU A 64 -2.19 4.01 5.47
C LEU A 64 -2.22 5.52 5.22
N SER A 65 -3.23 6.19 5.79
CA SER A 65 -3.35 7.65 5.72
C SER A 65 -2.30 8.32 6.59
N ARG A 66 -1.63 9.34 6.04
CA ARG A 66 -0.69 10.18 6.79
C ARG A 66 -1.33 11.44 7.35
N SER A 67 -2.33 11.99 6.66
CA SER A 67 -3.04 13.19 7.11
C SER A 67 -3.96 12.89 8.29
N GLU A 68 -4.51 11.68 8.32
CA GLU A 68 -5.36 11.18 9.40
C GLU A 68 -4.75 9.88 9.90
N PRO A 69 -4.53 9.69 11.21
CA PRO A 69 -3.99 8.45 11.77
C PRO A 69 -4.96 7.28 11.58
N ALA A 70 -4.99 6.72 10.38
CA ALA A 70 -5.98 5.75 9.96
C ALA A 70 -5.41 4.78 8.90
N PHE A 71 -5.95 3.56 8.89
CA PHE A 71 -5.61 2.55 7.90
C PHE A 71 -6.85 1.77 7.44
N SER A 72 -6.77 1.12 6.30
CA SER A 72 -7.80 0.19 5.83
C SER A 72 -7.19 -0.94 5.01
N ILE A 73 -7.88 -2.07 4.93
CA ILE A 73 -7.55 -3.12 3.95
C ILE A 73 -8.12 -2.65 2.62
N ILE A 74 -7.26 -2.52 1.61
CA ILE A 74 -7.67 -2.09 0.27
C ILE A 74 -7.76 -3.28 -0.71
N SER A 75 -7.02 -4.36 -0.48
CA SER A 75 -7.09 -5.59 -1.27
C SER A 75 -6.59 -6.80 -0.49
N GLU A 76 -7.01 -8.00 -0.88
CA GLU A 76 -6.50 -9.26 -0.34
C GLU A 76 -5.17 -9.71 -0.98
N SER A 77 -4.79 -9.15 -2.13
CA SER A 77 -3.52 -9.42 -2.82
C SER A 77 -3.02 -8.20 -3.61
N PHE A 78 -1.74 -8.20 -4.01
CA PHE A 78 -1.19 -7.15 -4.86
C PHE A 78 -1.78 -7.18 -6.27
N SER A 79 -1.94 -8.37 -6.84
CA SER A 79 -2.65 -8.61 -8.11
C SER A 79 -4.06 -8.01 -8.09
N GLY A 80 -4.87 -8.32 -7.08
CA GLY A 80 -6.23 -7.77 -6.93
C GLY A 80 -6.24 -6.25 -6.73
N PHE A 81 -5.19 -5.70 -6.09
CA PHE A 81 -5.03 -4.26 -5.95
C PHE A 81 -4.80 -3.59 -7.31
N VAL A 82 -3.93 -4.14 -8.15
CA VAL A 82 -3.65 -3.61 -9.50
C VAL A 82 -4.87 -3.79 -10.41
N GLU A 83 -5.55 -4.94 -10.38
CA GLU A 83 -6.76 -5.18 -11.16
C GLU A 83 -7.86 -4.15 -10.84
N GLU A 84 -8.06 -3.87 -9.55
CA GLU A 84 -9.04 -2.91 -9.09
C GLU A 84 -8.65 -1.46 -9.41
N LEU A 85 -7.35 -1.11 -9.37
CA LEU A 85 -6.84 0.16 -9.88
C LEU A 85 -7.21 0.36 -11.36
N VAL A 86 -6.90 -0.64 -12.21
CA VAL A 86 -7.20 -0.58 -13.64
C VAL A 86 -8.71 -0.48 -13.88
N ARG A 87 -9.51 -1.28 -13.16
CA ARG A 87 -10.98 -1.26 -13.26
C ARG A 87 -11.57 0.10 -12.90
N ARG A 88 -10.93 0.85 -12.01
CA ARG A 88 -11.33 2.18 -11.55
C ARG A 88 -10.77 3.32 -12.39
N ASP A 89 -10.09 3.03 -13.50
CA ASP A 89 -9.39 4.04 -14.31
C ASP A 89 -8.39 4.82 -13.45
N TYR A 90 -7.69 4.10 -12.58
CA TYR A 90 -6.67 4.60 -11.65
C TYR A 90 -7.14 5.71 -10.70
N LYS A 91 -8.46 5.87 -10.47
CA LYS A 91 -9.01 6.84 -9.50
C LYS A 91 -8.77 6.40 -8.04
N LEU A 92 -7.51 6.36 -7.64
CA LEU A 92 -7.04 5.85 -6.35
C LEU A 92 -7.53 6.71 -5.19
N VAL A 93 -7.52 8.04 -5.34
CA VAL A 93 -8.03 8.98 -4.34
C VAL A 93 -9.51 8.71 -4.04
N ASP A 94 -10.34 8.59 -5.08
CA ASP A 94 -11.77 8.28 -4.93
C ASP A 94 -11.98 6.91 -4.28
N TRP A 95 -11.14 5.94 -4.63
CA TRP A 95 -11.22 4.60 -4.05
C TRP A 95 -10.91 4.64 -2.54
N VAL A 96 -9.79 5.23 -2.16
CA VAL A 96 -9.37 5.37 -0.76
C VAL A 96 -10.43 6.12 0.06
N ALA A 97 -11.01 7.19 -0.48
CA ALA A 97 -12.06 7.97 0.19
C ALA A 97 -13.33 7.15 0.48
N SER A 98 -13.55 6.05 -0.24
CA SER A 98 -14.70 5.15 -0.03
C SER A 98 -14.44 4.04 1.00
N LEU A 99 -13.20 3.87 1.47
CA LEU A 99 -12.84 2.79 2.38
C LEU A 99 -13.32 3.07 3.80
N ALA A 100 -13.83 2.03 4.47
CA ALA A 100 -14.04 2.06 5.91
C ALA A 100 -12.68 2.01 6.61
N THR A 101 -12.27 3.10 7.25
CA THR A 101 -10.98 3.19 7.93
C THR A 101 -11.07 2.78 9.39
N ARG A 102 -9.92 2.36 9.93
CA ARG A 102 -9.71 2.06 11.35
C ARG A 102 -8.61 2.98 11.88
N PRO A 103 -8.65 3.37 13.16
CA PRO A 103 -7.59 4.16 13.77
C PRO A 103 -6.23 3.48 13.62
N TYR A 104 -5.20 4.26 13.31
CA TYR A 104 -3.81 3.82 13.20
C TYR A 104 -2.92 4.61 14.15
N GLU A 105 -2.15 3.91 14.97
CA GLU A 105 -1.17 4.52 15.85
C GLU A 105 0.16 4.69 15.11
N TRP A 106 0.34 5.86 14.49
CA TRP A 106 1.67 6.32 14.14
C TRP A 106 2.45 6.51 15.43
N GLN A 107 3.55 5.78 15.62
CA GLN A 107 4.43 6.03 16.77
C GLN A 107 4.77 7.53 16.82
N SER A 108 4.42 8.17 17.92
CA SER A 108 5.00 9.46 18.29
C SER A 108 6.50 9.24 18.38
N GLN A 109 7.26 9.94 17.53
CA GLN A 109 8.71 10.04 17.71
C GLN A 109 9.05 10.58 19.10
#